data_AF-A0A0P8Y9G9-F1
#
_entry.id   AF-A0A0P8Y9G9-F1
#
_cell.length_a   1.000
_cell.length_b   1.000
_cell.length_c   1.000
_cell.angle_alpha   90.00
_cell.angle_beta   90.00
_cell.angle_gamma   90.00
#
_symmetry.space_group_name_H-M   'P 1'
#
loop_
_entity.id
_entity.type
_entity.pdbx_description
1 polymer ?
#
loop_
_entity_poly.entity_id
_entity_poly.type
_entity_poly.pdbx_seq_one_letter_code
_entity_poly.pdbx_strand_id
1 'polypeptide(L)'
;MSDFMTDTPEANESELSYGKRLQKQGQRELYIRKALREHFALDINEAIAVCHKLPTARLLELKELRARFPDLNENRLAWKISKSLTLTKQDALVWAQTLIKKEGGA
;
A
#
# COMPACT_ATOMS: atom_id res chain seq x y z
N MET A 1 0.35 -12.96 -12.12
CA MET A 1 -0.25 -12.01 -11.17
C MET A 1 -1.13 -12.83 -10.26
N SER A 2 -0.86 -12.86 -8.95
CA SER A 2 -1.79 -13.46 -8.00
C SER A 2 -3.12 -12.72 -8.07
N ASP A 3 -4.22 -13.46 -8.06
CA ASP A 3 -5.57 -12.90 -8.00
C ASP A 3 -6.01 -12.92 -6.54
N PHE A 4 -6.31 -11.75 -5.99
CA PHE A 4 -6.75 -11.63 -4.61
C PHE A 4 -8.05 -12.40 -4.36
N MET A 5 -8.86 -12.64 -5.39
CA MET A 5 -10.07 -13.46 -5.31
C MET A 5 -9.79 -14.91 -4.89
N THR A 6 -8.59 -15.42 -5.21
CA THR A 6 -8.20 -16.82 -4.95
C THR A 6 -7.32 -16.97 -3.70
N ASP A 7 -6.73 -15.88 -3.19
CA ASP A 7 -5.95 -15.88 -1.96
C ASP A 7 -6.86 -15.82 -0.72
N THR A 8 -7.69 -16.84 -0.50
CA THR A 8 -8.64 -16.84 0.62
C THR A 8 -7.93 -16.85 1.99
N PRO A 9 -8.54 -16.29 3.04
CA PRO A 9 -8.04 -16.42 4.40
C PRO A 9 -8.05 -17.87 4.88
N GLU A 10 -7.16 -18.21 5.81
CA GLU A 10 -7.24 -19.48 6.54
C GLU A 10 -8.41 -19.44 7.54
N ALA A 11 -8.96 -20.60 7.93
CA ALA A 11 -10.24 -20.72 8.64
C ALA A 11 -10.38 -19.89 9.95
N ASN A 12 -9.26 -19.57 10.61
CA ASN A 12 -9.22 -18.78 11.85
C ASN A 12 -8.33 -17.54 11.72
N GLU A 13 -8.05 -17.11 10.49
CA GLU A 13 -7.17 -15.99 10.23
C GLU A 13 -7.93 -14.68 10.46
N SER A 14 -7.48 -13.87 11.41
CA SER A 14 -7.93 -12.48 11.53
C SER A 14 -7.46 -11.63 10.34
N GLU A 15 -8.10 -10.48 10.14
CA GLU A 15 -7.78 -9.49 9.12
C GLU A 15 -6.30 -9.08 9.18
N LEU A 16 -5.77 -8.90 10.41
CA LEU A 16 -4.39 -8.52 10.61
C LEU A 16 -3.41 -9.66 10.32
N SER A 17 -3.72 -10.89 10.73
CA SER A 17 -2.87 -12.05 10.40
C SER A 17 -2.85 -12.32 8.90
N TYR A 18 -4.00 -12.17 8.23
CA TYR A 18 -4.14 -12.27 6.78
C TYR A 18 -3.29 -11.22 6.06
N GLY A 19 -3.42 -9.95 6.45
CA GLY A 19 -2.59 -8.88 5.90
C GLY A 19 -1.09 -9.10 6.14
N LYS A 20 -0.70 -9.62 7.31
CA LYS A 20 0.70 -9.98 7.59
C LYS A 20 1.21 -11.11 6.71
N ARG A 21 0.40 -12.14 6.45
CA ARG A 21 0.75 -13.25 5.56
C ARG A 21 0.95 -12.75 4.13
N LEU A 22 0.01 -11.97 3.60
CA LEU A 22 0.13 -11.36 2.26
C LEU A 22 1.36 -10.44 2.16
N GLN A 23 1.64 -9.65 3.21
CA GLN A 23 2.85 -8.83 3.25
C GLN A 23 4.13 -9.69 3.19
N LYS A 24 4.19 -10.83 3.91
CA LYS A 24 5.32 -11.76 3.84
C LYS A 24 5.51 -12.38 2.45
N GLN A 25 4.42 -12.52 1.69
CA GLN A 25 4.44 -12.97 0.31
C GLN A 25 4.85 -11.87 -0.69
N GLY A 26 5.17 -10.66 -0.21
CA GLY A 26 5.59 -9.54 -1.04
C GLY A 26 4.43 -8.76 -1.67
N GLN A 27 3.20 -8.95 -1.17
CA GLN A 27 2.05 -8.19 -1.68
C GLN A 27 2.11 -6.72 -1.27
N ARG A 28 1.70 -5.85 -2.21
CA ARG A 28 1.63 -4.40 -2.02
C ARG A 28 0.37 -3.99 -1.27
N GLU A 29 0.39 -2.82 -0.63
CA GLU A 29 -0.75 -2.34 0.16
C GLU A 29 -2.06 -2.31 -0.63
N LEU A 30 -2.04 -1.88 -1.90
CA LEU A 30 -3.25 -1.83 -2.72
C LEU A 30 -3.84 -3.23 -2.98
N TYR A 31 -2.99 -4.25 -3.11
CA TYR A 31 -3.44 -5.64 -3.23
C TYR A 31 -4.08 -6.11 -1.95
N ILE A 32 -3.38 -5.95 -0.82
CA ILE A 32 -3.84 -6.38 0.51
C ILE A 32 -5.17 -5.70 0.85
N ARG A 33 -5.32 -4.41 0.53
CA ARG A 33 -6.57 -3.66 0.74
C ARG A 33 -7.74 -4.25 -0.04
N LYS A 34 -7.54 -4.64 -1.30
CA LYS A 34 -8.60 -5.30 -2.09
C LYS A 34 -8.96 -6.65 -1.50
N ALA A 35 -7.95 -7.43 -1.15
CA ALA A 35 -8.12 -8.75 -0.56
C ALA A 35 -8.87 -8.72 0.79
N LEU A 36 -8.54 -7.75 1.65
CA LEU A 36 -9.22 -7.54 2.94
C LEU A 36 -10.70 -7.18 2.75
N ARG A 37 -11.01 -6.30 1.80
CA ARG A 37 -12.38 -5.89 1.52
C ARG A 37 -13.21 -7.03 0.92
N GLU A 38 -12.58 -7.85 0.08
CA GLU A 38 -13.23 -9.00 -0.55
C GLU A 38 -13.57 -10.08 0.48
N HIS A 39 -12.58 -10.51 1.28
CA HIS A 39 -12.73 -11.72 2.10
C HIS A 39 -13.28 -11.47 3.51
N PHE A 40 -13.15 -10.25 4.02
CA PHE A 40 -13.62 -9.87 5.36
C PHE A 40 -14.73 -8.82 5.32
N ALA A 41 -15.21 -8.44 4.13
CA ALA A 41 -16.24 -7.42 3.93
C ALA A 41 -15.93 -6.06 4.61
N LEU A 42 -14.65 -5.75 4.84
CA LEU A 42 -14.24 -4.52 5.49
C LEU A 42 -14.62 -3.29 4.65
N ASP A 43 -14.97 -2.21 5.34
CA ASP A 43 -15.04 -0.91 4.71
C ASP A 43 -13.64 -0.37 4.35
N ILE A 44 -13.60 0.74 3.61
CA ILE A 44 -12.32 1.32 3.16
C ILE A 44 -11.45 1.80 4.34
N ASN A 45 -12.06 2.34 5.40
CA ASN A 45 -11.35 2.88 6.56
C ASN A 45 -10.79 1.77 7.43
N GLU A 46 -11.54 0.68 7.61
CA GLU A 46 -11.11 -0.52 8.32
C GLU A 46 -9.93 -1.19 7.60
N ALA A 47 -10.03 -1.35 6.28
CA ALA A 47 -8.93 -1.91 5.49
C ALA A 47 -7.66 -1.03 5.56
N ILE A 48 -7.82 0.31 5.56
CA ILE A 48 -6.71 1.25 5.77
C ILE A 48 -6.10 1.08 7.17
N ALA A 49 -6.92 0.94 8.21
CA ALA A 49 -6.45 0.75 9.58
C ALA A 49 -5.65 -0.55 9.76
N VAL A 50 -6.04 -1.63 9.08
CA VAL A 50 -5.23 -2.86 9.01
C VAL A 50 -3.93 -2.61 8.28
N CYS A 51 -3.97 -1.96 7.11
CA CYS A 51 -2.78 -1.66 6.30
C CYS A 51 -1.78 -0.73 7.02
N HIS A 52 -2.23 0.14 7.92
CA HIS A 52 -1.35 0.96 8.76
C HIS A 52 -0.39 0.12 9.63
N LYS A 53 -0.77 -1.12 9.94
CA LYS A 53 0.05 -2.08 10.69
C LYS A 53 0.96 -2.92 9.78
N LEU A 54 1.00 -2.64 8.47
CA LEU A 54 1.74 -3.39 7.44
C LEU A 54 2.74 -2.47 6.70
N PRO A 55 3.79 -1.98 7.38
CA PRO A 55 4.70 -0.96 6.83
C PRO A 55 5.48 -1.45 5.60
N THR A 56 5.75 -2.75 5.48
CA THR A 56 6.50 -3.27 4.33
C THR A 56 5.66 -3.25 3.06
N ALA A 57 4.37 -3.60 3.16
CA ALA A 57 3.44 -3.54 2.03
C ALA A 57 3.28 -2.10 1.51
N ARG A 58 3.25 -1.12 2.42
CA ARG A 58 3.23 0.31 2.09
C ARG A 58 4.50 0.74 1.35
N LEU A 59 5.67 0.35 1.87
CA LEU A 59 6.96 0.67 1.24
C LEU A 59 7.06 0.06 -0.17
N LEU A 60 6.57 -1.16 -0.38
CA LEU A 60 6.53 -1.79 -1.71
C LEU A 60 5.62 -1.01 -2.67
N GLU A 61 4.44 -0.58 -2.22
CA GLU A 61 3.54 0.25 -3.03
C GLU A 61 4.19 1.59 -3.40
N LEU A 62 4.87 2.25 -2.46
CA LEU A 62 5.58 3.50 -2.71
C LEU A 62 6.74 3.32 -3.71
N LYS A 63 7.53 2.25 -3.57
CA LYS A 63 8.61 1.92 -4.52
C LYS A 63 8.07 1.65 -5.92
N GLU A 64 6.99 0.88 -6.02
CA GLU A 64 6.33 0.58 -7.29
C GLU A 64 5.78 1.84 -7.96
N LEU A 65 5.12 2.71 -7.19
CA LEU A 65 4.64 4.00 -7.70
C LEU A 65 5.80 4.85 -8.23
N ARG A 66 6.93 4.89 -7.52
CA ARG A 66 8.10 5.64 -7.95
C ARG A 66 8.75 5.05 -9.19
N ALA A 67 8.91 3.72 -9.25
CA ALA A 67 9.46 3.01 -10.41
C ALA A 67 8.59 3.17 -11.66
N ARG A 68 7.26 3.17 -11.50
CA ARG A 68 6.32 3.40 -12.61
C ARG A 68 6.31 4.85 -13.10
N PHE A 69 6.69 5.79 -12.23
CA PHE A 69 6.61 7.23 -12.50
C PHE A 69 7.91 7.95 -12.09
N PRO A 70 9.05 7.63 -12.73
CA PRO A 70 10.38 8.13 -12.34
C PRO A 70 10.56 9.62 -12.61
N ASP A 71 9.80 10.21 -13.53
CA ASP A 71 9.97 11.63 -13.91
C ASP A 71 8.98 12.57 -13.21
N LEU A 72 8.10 12.04 -12.35
CA LEU A 72 7.15 12.89 -11.64
C LEU A 72 7.85 13.72 -10.56
N ASN A 73 7.63 15.04 -10.62
CA ASN A 73 7.98 15.94 -9.53
C ASN A 73 7.20 15.63 -8.25
N GLU A 74 7.66 16.20 -7.12
CA GLU A 74 7.10 15.96 -5.78
C GLU A 74 5.58 16.09 -5.74
N ASN A 75 5.03 17.16 -6.29
CA ASN A 75 3.59 17.44 -6.24
C ASN A 75 2.77 16.41 -7.03
N ARG A 76 3.23 15.99 -8.22
CA ARG A 76 2.55 14.99 -9.03
C ARG A 76 2.67 13.59 -8.43
N LEU A 77 3.83 13.26 -7.87
CA LEU A 77 4.03 12.00 -7.16
C LEU A 77 3.16 11.94 -5.88
N ALA A 78 3.11 13.02 -5.10
CA ALA A 78 2.24 13.14 -3.94
C ALA A 78 0.76 12.94 -4.30
N TRP A 79 0.31 13.46 -5.44
CA TRP A 79 -1.05 13.20 -5.93
C TRP A 79 -1.28 11.72 -6.26
N LYS A 80 -0.30 11.02 -6.84
CA LYS A 80 -0.41 9.56 -7.08
C LYS A 80 -0.44 8.77 -5.78
N ILE A 81 0.42 9.12 -4.83
CA ILE A 81 0.49 8.48 -3.51
C ILE A 81 -0.83 8.68 -2.74
N SER A 82 -1.38 9.90 -2.73
CA SER A 82 -2.64 10.17 -2.03
C SER A 82 -3.80 9.35 -2.60
N LYS A 83 -3.85 9.15 -3.92
CA LYS A 83 -4.86 8.31 -4.57
C LYS A 83 -4.65 6.82 -4.32
N SER A 84 -3.41 6.32 -4.33
CA SER A 84 -3.16 4.90 -4.09
C SER A 84 -3.36 4.50 -2.62
N LEU A 85 -2.83 5.31 -1.70
CA LEU A 85 -2.85 5.01 -0.27
C LEU A 85 -4.05 5.61 0.47
N THR A 86 -4.87 6.43 -0.18
CA THR A 86 -6.00 7.16 0.45
C THR A 86 -5.53 8.00 1.63
N LEU A 87 -4.42 8.72 1.42
CA LEU A 87 -3.84 9.65 2.39
C LEU A 87 -4.23 11.09 2.07
N THR A 88 -4.07 11.98 3.06
CA THR A 88 -4.16 13.42 2.78
C THR A 88 -3.05 13.84 1.82
N LYS A 89 -3.25 14.97 1.12
CA LYS A 89 -2.22 15.50 0.22
C LYS A 89 -0.95 15.87 1.00
N GLN A 90 -1.10 16.37 2.22
CA GLN A 90 0.02 16.72 3.10
C GLN A 90 0.86 15.49 3.44
N ASP A 91 0.22 14.41 3.90
CA ASP A 91 0.94 13.17 4.25
C ASP A 91 1.61 12.55 3.02
N ALA A 92 0.92 12.57 1.88
CA ALA A 92 1.47 12.06 0.62
C ALA A 92 2.67 12.88 0.12
N LEU A 93 2.71 14.18 0.39
CA LEU A 93 3.84 15.04 0.03
C LEU A 93 5.09 14.69 0.83
N VAL A 94 4.96 14.40 2.12
CA VAL A 94 6.08 13.95 2.97
C VAL A 94 6.71 12.68 2.40
N TRP A 95 5.88 11.72 1.96
CA TRP A 95 6.37 10.51 1.30
C TRP A 95 7.05 10.78 -0.04
N ALA A 96 6.46 11.62 -0.89
CA ALA A 96 7.03 11.97 -2.19
C ALA A 96 8.42 12.63 -2.04
N GLN A 97 8.55 13.60 -1.13
CA GLN A 97 9.81 14.27 -0.81
C GLN A 97 10.85 13.29 -0.28
N THR A 98 10.44 12.40 0.62
CA THR A 98 11.34 11.38 1.19
C THR A 98 11.89 10.43 0.10
N LEU A 99 11.06 10.03 -0.86
CA LEU A 99 11.49 9.18 -1.97
C LEU A 99 12.49 9.90 -2.88
N ILE A 100 12.15 11.10 -3.36
CA ILE A 100 12.99 11.88 -4.28
C ILE A 100 14.31 12.27 -3.62
N LYS A 101 14.29 12.68 -2.34
CA LYS A 101 15.52 13.03 -1.61
C LYS A 101 16.48 11.85 -1.46
N LYS A 102 15.97 10.63 -1.27
CA LYS A 102 16.80 9.42 -1.20
C LYS A 102 17.48 9.08 -2.53
N GLU A 103 16.94 9.54 -3.65
CA GLU A 103 17.50 9.33 -4.99
C GLU A 103 18.56 10.39 -5.33
N GLY A 104 18.37 11.64 -4.90
CA GLY A 104 19.32 12.73 -5.12
C GLY A 104 20.48 12.82 -4.13
N GLY A 105 20.60 11.87 -3.20
CA GLY A 105 21.64 11.81 -2.16
C GLY A 105 22.73 10.77 -2.39
N ALA A 106 22.98 10.40 -3.66
CA ALA A 106 24.07 9.52 -4.07
C ALA A 106 25.30 10.31 -4.51
#